data_AF-A0A1T0AWF5-F1
#
_entry.id   AF-A0A1T0AWF5-F1
#
_cell.length_a   1.000
_cell.length_b   1.000
_cell.length_c   1.000
_cell.angle_alpha   90.00
_cell.angle_beta   90.00
_cell.angle_gamma   90.00
#
_symmetry.space_group_name_H-M   'P 1'
#
loop_
_entity.id
_entity.type
_entity.pdbx_description
1 polymer ?
#
loop_
_entity_poly.entity_id
_entity_poly.type
_entity_poly.pdbx_seq_one_letter_code
_entity_poly.pdbx_strand_id
1 'polypeptide(L)'
;MMMNLHLDSDWCMTIVQNNLNKGNFIIQELLKQAKNRFNILYSGVFGEISSMLKLAKLCPICELPHKDPSFTALYNELLQYEKIVIELNGIFKFANSTEMERLREYISVTERLAKAIDDNNIEELTHAIAEFNTTKQELVYV
;
A
#
# COMPACT_ATOMS: atom_id res chain seq x y z
N MET A 1 -57.56 -34.68 6.12
CA MET A 1 -57.03 -33.40 6.63
C MET A 1 -55.72 -33.14 5.90
N MET A 2 -55.79 -32.49 4.73
CA MET A 2 -54.60 -32.17 3.95
C MET A 2 -53.97 -30.90 4.52
N MET A 3 -52.76 -31.01 5.06
CA MET A 3 -51.96 -29.86 5.46
C MET A 3 -51.46 -29.15 4.19
N ASN A 4 -51.97 -27.95 3.93
CA ASN A 4 -51.45 -27.06 2.91
C ASN A 4 -50.00 -26.67 3.28
N LEU A 5 -49.03 -27.25 2.58
CA LEU A 5 -47.65 -26.76 2.50
C LEU A 5 -47.58 -25.52 1.60
N HIS A 6 -48.36 -24.49 1.92
CA HIS A 6 -48.06 -23.15 1.44
C HIS A 6 -46.97 -22.61 2.37
N LEU A 7 -45.75 -23.13 2.20
CA LEU A 7 -44.56 -22.50 2.76
C LEU A 7 -44.56 -21.07 2.21
N ASP A 8 -44.84 -20.15 3.12
CA ASP A 8 -45.08 -18.74 2.87
C ASP A 8 -43.90 -18.18 2.06
N SER A 9 -44.14 -18.00 0.75
CA SER A 9 -43.17 -17.49 -0.23
C SER A 9 -42.50 -16.22 0.31
N ASP A 10 -43.29 -15.39 0.99
CA ASP A 10 -42.86 -14.12 1.55
C ASP A 10 -41.87 -14.29 2.71
N TRP A 11 -42.01 -15.35 3.52
CA TRP A 11 -41.07 -15.66 4.59
C TRP A 11 -39.72 -16.12 4.04
N CYS A 12 -39.73 -17.00 3.04
CA CYS A 12 -38.52 -17.46 2.37
C CYS A 12 -37.78 -16.29 1.69
N MET A 13 -38.51 -15.43 0.97
CA MET A 13 -37.93 -14.26 0.32
C MET A 13 -37.36 -13.26 1.34
N THR A 14 -38.07 -13.02 2.45
CA THR A 14 -37.58 -12.14 3.54
C THR A 14 -36.29 -12.65 4.18
N ILE A 15 -36.17 -13.96 4.40
CA ILE A 15 -34.93 -14.56 4.91
C ILE A 15 -33.80 -14.41 3.90
N VAL A 16 -34.06 -14.65 2.61
CA VAL A 16 -33.05 -14.49 1.55
C VAL A 16 -32.60 -13.03 1.45
N GLN A 17 -33.53 -12.06 1.40
CA GLN A 17 -33.20 -10.63 1.36
C GLN A 17 -32.40 -10.18 2.59
N ASN A 18 -32.79 -10.60 3.79
CA ASN A 18 -32.08 -10.23 5.02
C ASN A 18 -30.67 -10.81 5.08
N ASN A 19 -30.47 -12.04 4.59
CA ASN A 19 -29.14 -12.64 4.51
C ASN A 19 -28.27 -11.97 3.42
N LEU A 20 -28.86 -11.61 2.29
CA LEU A 20 -28.17 -10.83 1.24
C LEU A 20 -27.79 -9.43 1.74
N ASN A 21 -28.69 -8.74 2.44
CA ASN A 21 -28.42 -7.42 3.01
C ASN A 21 -27.36 -7.49 4.12
N LYS A 22 -27.38 -8.52 4.97
CA LYS A 22 -26.29 -8.78 5.94
C LYS A 22 -24.96 -9.05 5.23
N GLY A 23 -24.96 -9.89 4.20
CA GLY A 23 -23.77 -10.16 3.40
C GLY A 23 -23.20 -8.88 2.77
N ASN A 24 -24.05 -8.05 2.19
CA ASN A 24 -23.66 -6.77 1.58
C ASN A 24 -23.12 -5.78 2.63
N PHE A 25 -23.75 -5.70 3.80
CA PHE A 25 -23.26 -4.88 4.92
C PHE A 25 -21.88 -5.32 5.41
N ILE A 26 -21.68 -6.63 5.57
CA ILE A 26 -20.38 -7.19 5.97
C ILE A 26 -19.31 -6.87 4.91
N ILE A 27 -19.63 -7.02 3.62
CA ILE A 27 -18.72 -6.69 2.52
C ILE A 27 -18.35 -5.21 2.51
N GLN A 28 -19.33 -4.31 2.73
CA GLN A 28 -19.10 -2.86 2.80
C GLN A 28 -18.19 -2.48 3.98
N GLU A 29 -18.38 -3.09 5.15
CA GLU A 29 -17.56 -2.83 6.33
C GLU A 29 -16.13 -3.38 6.16
N LEU A 30 -15.98 -4.58 5.57
CA LEU A 30 -14.68 -5.14 5.21
C LEU A 30 -13.95 -4.27 4.19
N LEU A 31 -14.65 -3.78 3.16
CA LEU A 31 -14.13 -2.83 2.17
C LEU A 31 -13.61 -1.54 2.82
N LYS A 32 -14.40 -0.98 3.75
CA LYS A 32 -14.03 0.23 4.48
C LYS A 32 -12.78 0.00 5.34
N GLN A 33 -12.70 -1.13 6.04
CA GLN A 33 -11.53 -1.49 6.85
C GLN A 33 -10.29 -1.72 5.97
N ALA A 34 -10.43 -2.42 4.85
CA ALA A 34 -9.35 -2.64 3.89
C ALA A 34 -8.83 -1.32 3.32
N LYS A 35 -9.72 -0.41 2.92
CA LYS A 35 -9.34 0.93 2.43
C LYS A 35 -8.65 1.77 3.50
N ASN A 36 -9.14 1.75 4.74
CA ASN A 36 -8.49 2.45 5.84
C ASN A 36 -7.09 1.89 6.13
N ARG A 37 -6.95 0.55 6.12
CA ARG A 37 -5.67 -0.12 6.33
C ARG A 37 -4.69 0.19 5.19
N PHE A 38 -5.17 0.21 3.95
CA PHE A 38 -4.40 0.66 2.80
C PHE A 38 -3.90 2.09 2.98
N ASN A 39 -4.78 3.05 3.31
CA ASN A 39 -4.38 4.45 3.49
C ASN A 39 -3.33 4.62 4.60
N ILE A 40 -3.49 3.93 5.72
CA ILE A 40 -2.52 3.95 6.83
C ILE A 40 -1.17 3.42 6.35
N LEU A 41 -1.15 2.25 5.73
CA LEU A 41 0.09 1.64 5.27
C LEU A 41 0.74 2.47 4.14
N TYR A 42 -0.05 2.98 3.20
CA TYR A 42 0.40 3.84 2.11
C TYR A 42 1.06 5.09 2.69
N SER A 43 0.39 5.81 3.60
CA SER A 43 0.98 7.00 4.25
C SER A 43 2.23 6.67 5.07
N GLY A 44 2.25 5.51 5.75
CA GLY A 44 3.39 5.04 6.53
C GLY A 44 4.61 4.76 5.67
N VAL A 45 4.43 4.04 4.55
CA VAL A 45 5.46 3.77 3.55
C VAL A 45 6.06 5.07 3.01
N PHE A 46 5.22 6.03 2.65
CA PHE A 46 5.67 7.33 2.18
C PHE A 46 6.44 8.12 3.24
N GLY A 47 6.02 8.02 4.50
CA GLY A 47 6.73 8.58 5.65
C GLY A 47 8.12 7.98 5.83
N GLU A 48 8.21 6.65 5.75
CA GLU A 48 9.45 5.90 5.94
C GLU A 48 10.46 6.21 4.83
N ILE A 49 10.04 6.14 3.56
CA ILE A 49 10.89 6.50 2.42
C ILE A 49 11.36 7.96 2.54
N SER A 50 10.46 8.88 2.91
CA SER A 50 10.84 10.29 3.14
C SER A 50 11.88 10.45 4.25
N SER A 51 11.79 9.65 5.31
CA SER A 51 12.75 9.64 6.42
C SER A 51 14.11 9.10 5.96
N MET A 52 14.13 7.97 5.26
CA MET A 52 15.32 7.37 4.65
C MET A 52 16.07 8.37 3.79
N LEU A 53 15.37 9.11 2.94
CA LEU A 53 15.97 10.12 2.09
C LEU A 53 16.51 11.32 2.84
N LYS A 54 15.82 11.75 3.89
CA LYS A 54 16.34 12.79 4.76
C LYS A 54 17.63 12.33 5.44
N LEU A 55 17.71 11.07 5.85
CA LEU A 55 18.94 10.48 6.39
C LEU A 55 20.03 10.38 5.33
N ALA A 56 19.72 9.90 4.12
CA ALA A 56 20.65 9.81 3.00
C ALA A 56 21.26 11.16 2.60
N LYS A 57 20.51 12.26 2.78
CA LYS A 57 20.97 13.63 2.53
C LYS A 57 21.85 14.21 3.64
N LEU A 58 21.64 13.78 4.88
CA LEU A 58 22.22 14.44 6.06
C LEU A 58 23.35 13.63 6.70
N CYS A 59 23.36 12.31 6.52
CA CYS A 59 24.37 11.44 7.11
C CYS A 59 25.58 11.27 6.17
N PRO A 60 26.79 11.14 6.72
CA PRO A 60 27.96 10.71 5.96
C PRO A 60 27.69 9.36 5.28
N ILE A 61 28.16 9.20 4.05
CA ILE A 61 27.90 7.98 3.25
C ILE A 61 28.42 6.72 3.96
N CYS A 62 29.55 6.81 4.66
CA CYS A 62 30.10 5.71 5.45
C CYS A 62 29.21 5.27 6.62
N GLU A 63 28.25 6.09 7.07
CA GLU A 63 27.33 5.76 8.16
C GLU A 63 26.00 5.18 7.66
N LEU A 64 25.67 5.33 6.37
CA LEU A 64 24.40 4.89 5.80
C LEU A 64 24.20 3.36 5.84
N PRO A 65 25.22 2.51 5.53
CA PRO A 65 25.10 1.06 5.63
C PRO A 65 24.85 0.56 7.05
N HIS A 66 25.15 1.37 8.07
CA HIS A 66 25.06 1.01 9.48
C HIS A 66 23.76 1.47 10.16
N LYS A 67 22.81 2.03 9.41
CA LYS A 67 21.50 2.40 9.96
C LYS A 67 20.65 1.17 10.27
N ASP A 68 19.83 1.29 11.31
CA ASP A 68 18.88 0.28 11.76
C ASP A 68 17.46 0.88 11.77
N PRO A 69 16.49 0.32 11.03
CA PRO A 69 16.68 -0.72 10.02
C PRO A 69 17.55 -0.23 8.86
N SER A 70 18.26 -1.16 8.20
CA SER A 70 19.08 -0.81 7.03
C SER A 70 18.19 -0.41 5.86
N PHE A 71 18.75 0.35 4.91
CA PHE A 71 18.00 0.78 3.73
C PHE A 71 17.50 -0.41 2.90
N THR A 72 18.30 -1.48 2.83
CA THR A 72 17.94 -2.74 2.19
C THR A 72 16.86 -3.50 2.95
N ALA A 73 16.87 -3.48 4.29
CA ALA A 73 15.80 -4.06 5.10
C ALA A 73 14.47 -3.32 4.86
N LEU A 74 14.50 -1.99 4.86
CA LEU A 74 13.33 -1.17 4.57
C LEU A 74 12.79 -1.42 3.15
N TYR A 75 13.65 -1.47 2.14
CA TYR A 75 13.22 -1.85 0.78
C TYR A 75 12.53 -3.22 0.73
N ASN A 76 13.05 -4.22 1.44
CA ASN A 76 12.43 -5.54 1.49
C ASN A 76 11.04 -5.51 2.15
N GLU A 77 10.84 -4.69 3.18
CA GLU A 77 9.52 -4.46 3.77
C GLU A 77 8.55 -3.80 2.79
N LEU A 78 9.02 -2.81 2.01
CA LEU A 78 8.23 -2.15 0.98
C LEU A 78 7.78 -3.10 -0.14
N LEU A 79 8.65 -4.04 -0.54
CA LEU A 79 8.28 -5.09 -1.49
C LEU A 79 7.18 -6.01 -0.96
N GLN A 80 7.21 -6.34 0.34
CA GLN A 80 6.11 -7.11 0.95
C GLN A 80 4.83 -6.30 0.97
N TYR A 81 4.92 -5.01 1.25
CA TYR A 81 3.77 -4.12 1.22
C TYR A 81 3.15 -4.04 -0.18
N GLU A 82 3.96 -3.89 -1.24
CA GLU A 82 3.46 -3.85 -2.63
C GLU A 82 2.62 -5.09 -2.96
N LYS A 83 3.11 -6.28 -2.58
CA LYS A 83 2.41 -7.55 -2.81
C LYS A 83 1.04 -7.56 -2.16
N ILE A 84 0.96 -7.15 -0.88
CA ILE A 84 -0.30 -7.07 -0.14
C ILE A 84 -1.25 -6.07 -0.81
N VAL A 85 -0.76 -4.90 -1.23
CA VAL A 85 -1.57 -3.89 -1.92
C VAL A 85 -2.12 -4.43 -3.24
N ILE A 86 -1.29 -5.08 -4.05
CA ILE A 86 -1.70 -5.65 -5.34
C ILE A 86 -2.80 -6.70 -5.13
N GLU A 87 -2.62 -7.61 -4.16
CA GLU A 87 -3.61 -8.64 -3.85
C GLU A 87 -4.94 -8.03 -3.39
N LEU A 88 -4.88 -7.09 -2.44
CA LEU A 88 -6.09 -6.42 -1.95
C LEU A 88 -6.77 -5.61 -3.05
N ASN A 89 -6.01 -4.93 -3.92
CA ASN A 89 -6.58 -4.13 -5.00
C ASN A 89 -7.22 -5.02 -6.09
N GLY A 90 -6.69 -6.21 -6.33
CA GLY A 90 -7.31 -7.20 -7.22
C GLY A 90 -8.71 -7.64 -6.76
N ILE A 91 -8.92 -7.70 -5.45
CA ILE A 91 -10.20 -8.11 -4.85
C ILE A 91 -11.18 -6.92 -4.75
N PHE A 92 -10.70 -5.81 -4.23
CA PHE A 92 -11.55 -4.70 -3.77
C PHE A 92 -11.56 -3.49 -4.71
N LYS A 93 -10.65 -3.43 -5.68
CA LYS A 93 -10.52 -2.34 -6.66
C LYS A 93 -10.55 -0.94 -6.04
N PHE A 94 -9.85 -0.76 -4.92
CA PHE A 94 -9.87 0.49 -4.16
C PHE A 94 -8.90 1.55 -4.71
N ALA A 95 -7.87 1.15 -5.46
CA ALA A 95 -6.85 2.03 -6.01
C ALA A 95 -6.87 2.00 -7.55
N ASN A 96 -6.74 3.17 -8.16
CA ASN A 96 -6.66 3.31 -9.61
C ASN A 96 -5.25 3.00 -10.14
N SER A 97 -5.11 2.87 -11.46
CA SER A 97 -3.83 2.54 -12.10
C SER A 97 -2.73 3.56 -11.79
N THR A 98 -3.06 4.83 -11.67
CA THR A 98 -2.10 5.91 -11.38
C THR A 98 -1.55 5.81 -9.96
N GLU A 99 -2.39 5.49 -8.97
CA GLU A 99 -1.96 5.27 -7.59
C GLU A 99 -1.03 4.04 -7.47
N MET A 100 -1.33 2.98 -8.22
CA MET A 100 -0.51 1.77 -8.26
C MET A 100 0.83 2.00 -8.96
N GLU A 101 0.85 2.77 -10.05
CA GLU A 101 2.09 3.13 -10.76
C GLU A 101 3.00 3.98 -9.86
N ARG A 102 2.43 4.97 -9.17
CA ARG A 102 3.17 5.78 -8.20
C ARG A 102 3.79 4.93 -7.10
N LEU A 103 3.04 3.99 -6.52
CA LEU A 103 3.59 3.08 -5.50
C LEU A 103 4.84 2.35 -6.04
N ARG A 104 4.81 1.87 -7.28
CA ARG A 104 5.93 1.18 -7.93
C ARG A 104 7.13 2.08 -8.19
N GLU A 105 6.89 3.29 -8.67
CA GLU A 105 7.94 4.30 -8.88
C GLU A 105 8.69 4.58 -7.56
N TYR A 106 7.95 4.75 -6.46
CA TYR A 106 8.54 4.99 -5.15
C TYR A 106 9.36 3.80 -4.63
N ILE A 107 8.89 2.58 -4.84
CA ILE A 107 9.63 1.37 -4.48
C ILE A 107 10.91 1.25 -5.31
N SER A 108 10.84 1.52 -6.61
CA SER A 108 11.99 1.52 -7.53
C SER A 108 13.05 2.57 -7.15
N VAL A 109 12.64 3.77 -6.75
CA VAL A 109 13.56 4.79 -6.23
C VAL A 109 14.22 4.33 -4.94
N THR A 110 13.47 3.66 -4.05
CA THR A 110 14.01 3.14 -2.79
C THR A 110 14.99 1.99 -3.01
N GLU A 111 14.73 1.12 -3.98
CA GLU A 111 15.66 0.07 -4.42
C GLU A 111 17.00 0.63 -4.84
N ARG A 112 16.98 1.64 -5.73
CA ARG A 112 18.20 2.28 -6.22
C ARG A 112 18.95 2.96 -5.09
N LEU A 113 18.24 3.54 -4.12
CA LEU A 113 18.86 4.12 -2.94
C LEU A 113 19.56 3.09 -2.07
N ALA A 114 18.89 1.98 -1.76
CA ALA A 114 19.45 0.89 -0.99
C ALA A 114 20.69 0.31 -1.68
N LYS A 115 20.58 0.04 -2.99
CA LYS A 115 21.69 -0.48 -3.80
C LYS A 115 22.86 0.49 -3.88
N ALA A 116 22.62 1.78 -4.08
CA ALA A 116 23.68 2.78 -4.15
C ALA A 116 24.43 2.92 -2.82
N ILE A 117 23.75 2.75 -1.69
CA ILE A 117 24.38 2.72 -0.36
C ILE A 117 25.23 1.46 -0.20
N ASP A 118 24.69 0.29 -0.54
CA ASP A 118 25.39 -0.99 -0.42
C ASP A 118 26.64 -1.06 -1.34
N ASP A 119 26.52 -0.52 -2.56
CA ASP A 119 27.61 -0.46 -3.55
C ASP A 119 28.58 0.72 -3.32
N ASN A 120 28.32 1.56 -2.30
CA ASN A 120 29.05 2.81 -2.03
C ASN A 120 29.14 3.73 -3.29
N ASN A 121 28.10 3.71 -4.12
CA ASN A 121 28.00 4.45 -5.37
C ASN A 121 27.35 5.82 -5.14
N ILE A 122 28.21 6.83 -4.96
CA ILE A 122 27.81 8.21 -4.64
C ILE A 122 26.99 8.86 -5.78
N GLU A 123 27.33 8.54 -7.04
CA GLU A 123 26.65 9.11 -8.21
C GLU A 123 25.21 8.61 -8.28
N GLU A 124 25.00 7.30 -8.17
CA GLU A 124 23.66 6.70 -8.17
C GLU A 124 22.85 7.14 -6.95
N LEU A 125 23.48 7.28 -5.77
CA LEU A 125 22.82 7.80 -4.58
C LEU A 125 22.31 9.23 -4.79
N THR A 126 23.14 10.08 -5.40
CA THR A 126 22.78 11.48 -5.70
C THR A 126 21.66 11.54 -6.73
N HIS A 127 21.70 10.71 -7.75
CA HIS A 127 20.66 10.61 -8.77
C HIS A 127 19.32 10.15 -8.16
N ALA A 128 19.32 9.08 -7.37
CA ALA A 128 18.12 8.57 -6.70
C ALA A 128 17.50 9.61 -5.75
N ILE A 129 18.33 10.35 -5.01
CA ILE A 129 17.88 11.45 -4.15
C ILE A 129 17.25 12.59 -4.97
N ALA A 130 17.80 12.93 -6.12
CA ALA A 130 17.28 13.98 -6.99
C ALA A 130 15.94 13.59 -7.59
N GLU A 131 15.84 12.37 -8.13
CA GLU A 131 14.62 11.85 -8.73
C GLU A 131 13.44 11.86 -7.75
N PHE A 132 13.66 11.40 -6.51
CA PHE A 132 12.63 11.44 -5.49
C PHE A 132 12.08 12.86 -5.21
N ASN A 133 12.95 13.88 -5.23
CA ASN A 133 12.51 15.24 -4.94
C ASN A 133 11.56 15.75 -6.03
N THR A 134 11.78 15.33 -7.27
CA THR A 134 10.89 15.60 -8.40
C THR A 134 9.57 14.85 -8.21
N THR A 135 9.61 13.55 -7.91
CA THR A 135 8.40 12.72 -7.72
C THR A 135 7.54 13.21 -6.54
N LYS A 136 8.17 13.70 -5.46
CA LYS A 136 7.45 14.22 -4.28
C LYS A 136 6.69 15.54 -4.54
N GLN A 137 7.16 16.38 -5.45
CA GLN A 137 6.48 17.65 -5.76
C GLN A 137 5.11 17.45 -6.41
N GLU A 138 4.88 16.33 -7.09
CA GLU A 138 3.62 16.03 -7.78
C GLU A 138 2.48 15.61 -6.83
N LEU A 139 2.78 15.30 -5.57
CA LEU A 139 1.79 14.84 -4.57
C LEU A 139 1.28 15.91 -3.62
N VAL A 140 1.91 17.09 -3.57
CA VAL A 140 1.43 18.22 -2.73
C VAL A 140 0.25 18.97 -3.40
N TYR A 141 -0.04 18.65 -4.68
CA TYR A 141 -1.06 19.32 -5.49
C TYR A 141 -2.32 18.49 -5.77
N VAL A 142 -2.53 17.38 -5.06
CA VAL A 142 -3.79 16.59 -5.08
C VAL A 142 -4.42 16.62 -3.70
#